data_AF-A0A8H5HA95-F1
#
_entry.id   AF-A0A8H5HA95-F1
#
_cell.length_a   1.000
_cell.length_b   1.000
_cell.length_c   1.000
_cell.angle_alpha   90.00
_cell.angle_beta   90.00
_cell.angle_gamma   90.00
#
_symmetry.space_group_name_H-M   'P 1'
#
loop_
_entity.id
_entity.type
_entity.pdbx_description
1 polymer ?
#
loop_
_entity_poly.entity_id
_entity_poly.type
_entity_poly.pdbx_seq_one_letter_code
_entity_poly.pdbx_strand_id
1 'polypeptide(L)'
;MPYYNSQKQIPTRPTVTINDDLHEFTPVHEYDLNSYLPSPPDPLRSDLVALEPLIPLLHADSLFKAFSTPPEKEDLDAFFYPFPKGRPHETRSETLIYMEKQRRRANLLTFAIVDLESKEHAGIIALGCDPLQGTLDVKLIGVKIFPKFRSTHVFLHASYLLLSYALNPKAEGGLGVVRVGWRTPPVNTQSQKAAEKLGFTREGVMRCYEVSSDIGADTPYQDVAATPDGTGQLERYERTMADLVTQNSGLPLNFGVIIFPGFQLLDACGPLDALNTLAHESPMNLSVIAATMEPVSTKLPASLTPNPGNFGESIVPTHTFDTAPNLDVLLIPGGRGTKDQENVQGAIDFVAKVYPSLKYLITVCSGAGIAARAGVLDGKRATTNKMSWAPSIALRTQVTWIAHARWIVDGNIWTSSGVSAGLDVIFAFIAEVYGGKVADHIANVLEYERHTDPTWDPFAELHNLKDSKAS
;
A
#
# COMPACT_ATOMS: atom_id res chain seq x y z
N MET A 1 48.15 1.02 0.34
CA MET A 1 48.31 2.36 -0.25
C MET A 1 47.27 3.28 0.38
N PRO A 2 47.65 4.43 0.98
CA PRO A 2 46.69 5.35 1.54
C PRO A 2 46.06 6.17 0.40
N TYR A 3 44.74 6.04 0.21
CA TYR A 3 43.95 6.88 -0.69
C TYR A 3 43.78 8.28 -0.07
N TYR A 4 44.83 9.11 -0.12
CA TYR A 4 44.66 10.55 0.03
C TYR A 4 44.18 11.09 -1.31
N ASN A 5 42.88 11.35 -1.43
CA ASN A 5 42.35 12.21 -2.48
C ASN A 5 43.03 13.57 -2.32
N SER A 6 43.97 13.88 -3.20
CA SER A 6 44.43 15.25 -3.40
C SER A 6 43.19 16.07 -3.70
N GLN A 7 42.79 16.93 -2.76
CA GLN A 7 41.64 17.81 -2.89
C GLN A 7 41.81 18.66 -4.16
N LYS A 8 41.25 18.19 -5.28
CA LYS A 8 40.90 19.08 -6.38
C LYS A 8 39.94 20.09 -5.75
N GLN A 9 40.29 21.36 -5.87
CA GLN A 9 39.50 22.48 -5.39
C GLN A 9 38.03 22.23 -5.79
N ILE A 10 37.17 22.00 -4.81
CA ILE A 10 35.73 21.86 -5.05
C ILE A 10 35.32 23.16 -5.74
N PRO A 11 34.72 23.13 -6.95
CA PRO A 11 34.26 24.35 -7.58
C PRO A 11 33.31 25.04 -6.61
N THR A 12 33.64 26.29 -6.25
CA THR A 12 32.83 27.08 -5.35
C THR A 12 31.44 27.22 -5.97
N ARG A 13 30.41 26.78 -5.23
CA ARG A 13 29.01 26.98 -5.66
C ARG A 13 28.82 28.48 -5.93
N PRO A 14 28.17 28.88 -7.03
CA PRO A 14 27.94 30.29 -7.32
C PRO A 14 27.22 30.95 -6.14
N THR A 15 27.78 32.03 -5.61
CA THR A 15 27.11 32.83 -4.59
C THR A 15 25.98 33.60 -5.26
N VAL A 16 24.73 33.24 -4.93
CA VAL A 16 23.55 34.03 -5.32
C VAL A 16 23.14 34.91 -4.15
N THR A 17 22.91 36.17 -4.46
CA THR A 17 22.54 37.30 -3.60
C THR A 17 21.29 37.96 -4.15
N ILE A 18 20.64 38.82 -3.34
CA ILE A 18 19.48 39.59 -3.79
C ILE A 18 19.79 40.58 -4.93
N ASN A 19 21.08 40.87 -5.15
CA ASN A 19 21.53 41.78 -6.20
C ASN A 19 21.80 41.06 -7.54
N ASP A 20 21.76 39.73 -7.55
CA ASP A 20 21.86 38.97 -8.79
C ASP A 20 20.55 39.06 -9.57
N ASP A 21 20.61 38.91 -10.89
CA ASP A 21 19.40 38.73 -11.70
C ASP A 21 18.74 37.40 -11.31
N LEU A 22 17.73 37.48 -10.44
CA LEU A 22 16.97 36.34 -9.93
C LEU A 22 15.91 35.87 -10.94
N HIS A 23 15.89 36.42 -12.16
CA HIS A 23 14.92 36.09 -13.20
C HIS A 23 13.46 36.15 -12.70
N GLU A 24 13.19 36.98 -11.67
CA GLU A 24 11.87 37.12 -11.03
C GLU A 24 10.81 37.63 -12.02
N PHE A 25 11.22 38.22 -13.14
CA PHE A 25 10.32 38.72 -14.18
C PHE A 25 10.54 38.06 -15.56
N THR A 26 11.33 36.99 -15.63
CA THR A 26 11.54 36.26 -16.90
C THR A 26 10.25 35.52 -17.29
N PRO A 27 9.72 35.69 -18.51
CA PRO A 27 8.56 34.95 -18.97
C PRO A 27 8.79 33.43 -18.89
N VAL A 28 7.76 32.69 -18.49
CA VAL A 28 7.82 31.22 -18.26
C VAL A 28 8.41 30.46 -19.46
N HIS A 29 8.10 30.88 -20.68
CA HIS A 29 8.55 30.23 -21.91
C HIS A 29 10.01 30.55 -22.27
N GLU A 30 10.62 31.58 -21.66
CA GLU A 30 12.02 31.96 -21.82
C GLU A 30 12.87 31.50 -20.63
N TYR A 31 12.26 30.78 -19.67
CA TYR A 31 12.89 30.44 -18.40
C TYR A 31 13.93 29.31 -18.57
N ASP A 32 15.19 29.60 -18.27
CA ASP A 32 16.28 28.63 -18.34
C ASP A 32 16.34 27.72 -17.11
N LEU A 33 16.12 26.42 -17.33
CA LEU A 33 16.19 25.40 -16.28
C LEU A 33 17.61 24.98 -15.93
N ASN A 34 18.61 25.36 -16.73
CA ASN A 34 20.04 25.10 -16.55
C ASN A 34 20.30 23.68 -16.03
N SER A 35 20.12 22.67 -16.90
CA SER A 35 20.35 21.26 -16.58
C SER A 35 21.06 20.52 -17.72
N TYR A 36 21.95 19.60 -17.38
CA TYR A 36 22.56 18.64 -18.31
C TYR A 36 21.57 17.56 -18.75
N LEU A 37 20.52 17.31 -17.95
CA LEU A 37 19.42 16.45 -18.35
C LEU A 37 18.44 17.28 -19.18
N PRO A 38 18.04 16.82 -20.37
CA PRO A 38 17.08 17.57 -21.16
C PRO A 38 15.76 17.67 -20.40
N SER A 39 15.07 18.81 -20.55
CA SER A 39 13.68 18.94 -20.11
C SER A 39 12.80 18.05 -20.97
N PRO A 40 11.74 17.43 -20.41
CA PRO A 40 10.76 16.72 -21.22
C PRO A 40 10.12 17.68 -22.24
N PRO A 41 9.79 17.21 -23.46
CA PRO A 41 9.19 18.02 -24.50
C PRO A 41 7.75 18.41 -24.17
N ASP A 42 7.04 17.57 -23.42
CA ASP A 42 5.69 17.79 -22.91
C ASP A 42 5.68 17.73 -21.37
N PRO A 43 4.75 18.44 -20.69
CA PRO A 43 4.59 18.32 -19.25
C PRO A 43 4.33 16.86 -18.84
N LEU A 44 5.10 16.34 -17.88
CA LEU A 44 4.88 14.99 -17.38
C LEU A 44 3.60 14.99 -16.56
N ARG A 45 2.62 14.18 -16.96
CA ARG A 45 1.28 14.25 -16.38
C ARG A 45 0.63 12.88 -16.26
N SER A 46 -0.11 12.71 -15.17
CA SER A 46 -1.07 11.64 -14.94
C SER A 46 -2.47 12.25 -14.73
N ASP A 47 -3.46 11.42 -14.41
CA ASP A 47 -4.81 11.90 -14.10
C ASP A 47 -4.89 12.71 -12.79
N LEU A 48 -3.94 12.48 -11.86
CA LEU A 48 -3.96 13.06 -10.51
C LEU A 48 -2.84 14.08 -10.25
N VAL A 49 -1.69 13.93 -10.91
CA VAL A 49 -0.51 14.79 -10.69
C VAL A 49 0.11 15.21 -12.01
N ALA A 50 0.58 16.45 -12.06
CA ALA A 50 1.49 16.94 -13.09
C ALA A 50 2.84 17.33 -12.48
N LEU A 51 3.92 17.13 -13.23
CA LEU A 51 5.23 17.69 -12.94
C LEU A 51 5.50 18.82 -13.93
N GLU A 52 5.66 20.00 -13.38
CA GLU A 52 5.96 21.21 -14.13
C GLU A 52 7.38 21.65 -13.78
N PRO A 53 8.14 22.26 -14.71
CA PRO A 53 9.45 22.77 -14.38
C PRO A 53 9.41 23.69 -13.15
N LEU A 54 10.33 23.49 -12.21
CA LEU A 54 10.37 24.31 -11.00
C LEU A 54 10.85 25.71 -11.37
N ILE A 55 9.90 26.65 -11.48
CA ILE A 55 10.17 28.07 -11.67
C ILE A 55 10.15 28.79 -10.31
N PRO A 56 11.29 29.26 -9.79
CA PRO A 56 11.42 30.08 -8.59
C PRO A 56 10.31 31.11 -8.38
N LEU A 57 10.01 31.96 -9.37
CA LEU A 57 8.95 32.97 -9.26
C LEU A 57 7.58 32.38 -8.91
N LEU A 58 7.17 31.32 -9.63
CA LEU A 58 5.83 30.75 -9.48
C LEU A 58 5.69 29.95 -8.19
N HIS A 59 6.77 29.31 -7.76
CA HIS A 59 6.70 28.28 -6.73
C HIS A 59 7.27 28.73 -5.37
N ALA A 60 8.06 29.81 -5.30
CA ALA A 60 8.68 30.26 -4.05
C ALA A 60 7.67 30.57 -2.94
N ASP A 61 6.53 31.19 -3.26
CA ASP A 61 5.51 31.53 -2.27
C ASP A 61 4.86 30.31 -1.64
N SER A 62 4.47 29.35 -2.48
CA SER A 62 3.88 28.10 -2.02
C SER A 62 4.87 27.27 -1.20
N LEU A 63 6.15 27.22 -1.61
CA LEU A 63 7.21 26.54 -0.88
C LEU A 63 7.49 27.23 0.47
N PHE A 64 7.61 28.56 0.47
CA PHE A 64 7.77 29.34 1.69
C PHE A 64 6.61 29.13 2.64
N LYS A 65 5.36 29.23 2.17
CA LYS A 65 4.16 29.01 2.99
C LYS A 65 4.12 27.60 3.57
N ALA A 66 4.37 26.58 2.75
CA ALA A 66 4.33 25.18 3.15
C ALA A 66 5.36 24.83 4.22
N PHE A 67 6.46 25.57 4.29
CA PHE A 67 7.53 25.32 5.25
C PHE A 67 7.71 26.40 6.30
N SER A 68 7.09 27.58 6.22
CA SER A 68 7.29 28.68 7.19
C SER A 68 7.05 28.34 8.68
N THR A 69 6.41 27.20 8.99
CA THR A 69 6.25 26.67 10.35
C THR A 69 7.42 25.73 10.72
N PRO A 70 8.04 25.86 11.91
CA PRO A 70 9.09 24.94 12.34
C PRO A 70 8.61 23.48 12.33
N PRO A 71 9.44 22.52 11.87
CA PRO A 71 9.11 21.10 11.97
C PRO A 71 8.88 20.69 13.43
N GLU A 72 7.89 19.81 13.68
CA GLU A 72 7.77 19.12 14.98
C GLU A 72 9.02 18.26 15.24
N LYS A 73 9.28 17.87 16.50
CA LYS A 73 10.49 17.14 16.91
C LYS A 73 10.71 15.82 16.16
N GLU A 74 9.65 15.24 15.59
CA GLU A 74 9.66 14.03 14.78
C GLU A 74 9.95 14.29 13.29
N ASP A 75 9.89 15.54 12.83
CA ASP A 75 10.15 15.98 11.44
C ASP A 75 11.63 16.40 11.28
N LEU A 76 12.52 15.73 12.04
CA LEU A 76 14.00 15.77 11.93
C LEU A 76 14.51 15.13 10.63
N ASP A 77 13.62 14.73 9.72
CA ASP A 77 13.87 14.42 8.30
C ASP A 77 14.51 15.58 7.51
N ALA A 78 14.87 16.65 8.20
CA ALA A 78 15.41 17.89 7.69
C ALA A 78 16.90 17.80 7.34
N PHE A 79 17.38 16.67 6.81
CA PHE A 79 18.42 16.75 5.78
C PHE A 79 17.75 17.08 4.45
N PHE A 80 17.35 18.35 4.32
CA PHE A 80 17.26 18.91 2.98
C PHE A 80 18.72 19.00 2.52
N TYR A 81 19.14 18.05 1.70
CA TYR A 81 20.02 18.46 0.63
C TYR A 81 19.07 19.19 -0.31
N PRO A 82 18.99 20.54 -0.32
CA PRO A 82 20.05 21.51 0.09
C PRO A 82 19.78 22.63 1.19
N PHE A 83 19.08 22.45 2.32
CA PHE A 83 18.88 23.51 3.36
C PHE A 83 19.95 23.25 4.41
N PRO A 84 20.92 24.17 4.60
CA PRO A 84 22.10 23.92 5.42
C PRO A 84 21.84 23.53 6.88
N LYS A 85 20.60 23.68 7.38
CA LYS A 85 20.24 23.45 8.79
C LYS A 85 18.88 22.80 8.99
N GLY A 86 18.25 22.25 7.94
CA GLY A 86 16.95 21.61 8.09
C GLY A 86 15.83 22.53 8.59
N ARG A 87 15.96 23.83 8.34
CA ARG A 87 14.97 24.83 8.75
C ARG A 87 14.36 25.51 7.52
N PRO A 88 13.10 25.92 7.62
CA PRO A 88 12.49 26.84 6.67
C PRO A 88 13.30 28.13 6.58
N HIS A 89 13.33 28.75 5.41
CA HIS A 89 13.84 30.12 5.28
C HIS A 89 12.99 31.08 6.11
N GLU A 90 13.61 32.09 6.72
CA GLU A 90 12.92 33.05 7.59
C GLU A 90 12.11 34.04 6.75
N THR A 91 12.46 34.19 5.47
CA THR A 91 11.78 35.09 4.54
C THR A 91 11.52 34.45 3.17
N ARG A 92 10.51 35.00 2.47
CA ARG A 92 10.24 34.68 1.05
C ARG A 92 11.47 34.92 0.18
N SER A 93 12.16 36.05 0.38
CA SER A 93 13.35 36.42 -0.42
C SER A 93 14.49 35.42 -0.27
N GLU A 94 14.68 34.88 0.94
CA GLU A 94 15.64 33.78 1.16
C GLU A 94 15.23 32.51 0.42
N THR A 95 13.94 32.14 0.43
CA THR A 95 13.40 31.01 -0.35
C THR A 95 13.62 31.21 -1.85
N LEU A 96 13.42 32.42 -2.36
CA LEU A 96 13.62 32.75 -3.77
C LEU A 96 15.10 32.63 -4.17
N ILE A 97 16.00 33.31 -3.44
CA ILE A 97 17.46 33.23 -3.64
C ILE A 97 17.93 31.78 -3.61
N TYR A 98 17.32 30.99 -2.72
CA TYR A 98 17.63 29.60 -2.58
C TYR A 98 17.21 28.76 -3.78
N MET A 99 15.97 28.92 -4.25
CA MET A 99 15.49 28.22 -5.44
C MET A 99 16.31 28.61 -6.68
N GLU A 100 16.72 29.87 -6.79
CA GLU A 100 17.66 30.33 -7.82
C GLU A 100 19.03 29.64 -7.71
N LYS A 101 19.55 29.39 -6.50
CA LYS A 101 20.78 28.59 -6.33
C LYS A 101 20.60 27.17 -6.84
N GLN A 102 19.45 26.54 -6.64
CA GLN A 102 19.20 25.17 -7.11
C GLN A 102 18.99 25.11 -8.61
N ARG A 103 18.21 26.04 -9.18
CA ARG A 103 18.06 26.17 -10.62
C ARG A 103 19.40 26.38 -11.31
N ARG A 104 20.32 27.16 -10.73
CA ARG A 104 21.66 27.39 -11.29
C ARG A 104 22.57 26.15 -11.25
N ARG A 105 22.11 25.01 -10.73
CA ARG A 105 22.86 23.76 -10.76
C ARG A 105 22.50 22.97 -12.03
N ALA A 106 23.41 23.03 -13.00
CA ALA A 106 23.40 22.18 -14.20
C ALA A 106 23.23 20.68 -13.93
N ASN A 107 23.53 20.25 -12.71
CA ASN A 107 23.53 18.86 -12.29
C ASN A 107 22.17 18.38 -11.76
N LEU A 108 21.14 19.24 -11.73
CA LEU A 108 19.78 18.93 -11.29
C LEU A 108 18.76 19.33 -12.36
N LEU A 109 17.69 18.55 -12.51
CA LEU A 109 16.47 18.91 -13.23
C LEU A 109 15.33 18.80 -12.24
N THR A 110 14.77 19.94 -11.83
CA THR A 110 13.80 20.01 -10.72
C THR A 110 12.41 20.38 -11.20
N PHE A 111 11.42 19.73 -10.64
CA PHE A 111 10.01 19.91 -10.94
C PHE A 111 9.23 20.33 -9.70
N ALA A 112 8.25 21.22 -9.93
CA ALA A 112 7.11 21.43 -9.06
C ALA A 112 6.11 20.29 -9.26
N ILE A 113 5.55 19.79 -8.18
CA ILE A 113 4.49 18.76 -8.20
C ILE A 113 3.17 19.48 -8.04
N VAL A 114 2.29 19.39 -9.04
CA VAL A 114 0.95 19.97 -8.99
C VAL A 114 -0.07 18.86 -8.80
N ASP A 115 -0.85 18.95 -7.73
CA ASP A 115 -2.01 18.10 -7.49
C ASP A 115 -3.17 18.59 -8.37
N LEU A 116 -3.68 17.75 -9.27
CA LEU A 116 -4.65 18.16 -10.29
C LEU A 116 -6.08 18.25 -9.75
N GLU A 117 -6.37 17.59 -8.63
CA GLU A 117 -7.66 17.64 -7.96
C GLU A 117 -7.87 19.01 -7.28
N SER A 118 -6.92 19.40 -6.43
CA SER A 118 -6.93 20.68 -5.73
C SER A 118 -6.40 21.84 -6.57
N LYS A 119 -5.64 21.55 -7.65
CA LYS A 119 -4.90 22.51 -8.47
C LYS A 119 -3.87 23.31 -7.68
N GLU A 120 -3.37 22.74 -6.59
CA GLU A 120 -2.36 23.36 -5.73
C GLU A 120 -0.97 22.75 -5.97
N HIS A 121 0.06 23.54 -5.70
CA HIS A 121 1.43 23.04 -5.61
C HIS A 121 1.57 22.17 -4.36
N ALA A 122 1.97 20.92 -4.57
CA ALA A 122 1.94 19.86 -3.58
C ALA A 122 3.34 19.40 -3.12
N GLY A 123 4.40 19.84 -3.80
CA GLY A 123 5.76 19.47 -3.44
C GLY A 123 6.76 19.71 -4.56
N ILE A 124 8.01 19.29 -4.34
CA ILE A 124 9.07 19.34 -5.34
C ILE A 124 9.74 17.98 -5.49
N ILE A 125 10.31 17.73 -6.67
CA ILE A 125 11.04 16.50 -6.98
C ILE A 125 12.11 16.77 -8.06
N ALA A 126 13.24 16.08 -8.04
CA ALA A 126 14.30 16.29 -9.02
C ALA A 126 14.96 15.00 -9.52
N LEU A 127 15.48 15.06 -10.74
CA LEU A 127 16.54 14.17 -11.20
C LEU A 127 17.89 14.85 -11.02
N GLY A 128 18.85 14.14 -10.45
CA GLY A 128 20.20 14.63 -10.28
C GLY A 128 21.23 13.74 -10.96
N CYS A 129 22.27 14.35 -11.52
CA CYS A 129 23.49 13.68 -11.96
C CYS A 129 24.65 14.43 -11.33
N ASP A 130 25.54 13.77 -10.58
CA ASP A 130 26.63 14.48 -9.87
C ASP A 130 28.01 14.19 -10.48
N PRO A 131 28.51 15.05 -11.38
CA PRO A 131 29.82 14.86 -12.00
C PRO A 131 30.98 15.06 -11.02
N LEU A 132 30.79 15.78 -9.90
CA LEU A 132 31.85 16.05 -8.92
C LEU A 132 32.29 14.80 -8.17
N GLN A 133 31.43 13.78 -8.14
CA GLN A 133 31.69 12.52 -7.46
C GLN A 133 32.28 11.44 -8.37
N GLY A 134 32.58 11.76 -9.64
CA GLY A 134 33.10 10.78 -10.60
C GLY A 134 32.15 9.61 -10.88
N THR A 135 30.86 9.76 -10.56
CA THR A 135 29.81 8.77 -10.79
C THR A 135 28.89 9.28 -11.89
N LEU A 136 28.74 8.49 -12.96
CA LEU A 136 27.82 8.75 -14.08
C LEU A 136 26.45 8.15 -13.78
N ASP A 137 25.88 8.46 -12.62
CA ASP A 137 24.59 7.90 -12.21
C ASP A 137 23.52 8.99 -12.04
N VAL A 138 22.37 8.75 -12.69
CA VAL A 138 21.16 9.56 -12.55
C VAL A 138 20.44 9.11 -11.30
N LYS A 139 19.93 10.05 -10.51
CA LYS A 139 19.29 9.81 -9.22
C LYS A 139 17.96 10.49 -9.13
N LEU A 140 17.02 9.85 -8.46
CA LEU A 140 15.85 10.53 -7.92
C LEU A 140 16.26 11.23 -6.61
N ILE A 141 16.14 12.55 -6.55
CA ILE A 141 16.64 13.36 -5.43
C ILE A 141 15.70 14.54 -5.15
N GLY A 142 15.81 15.12 -3.95
CA GLY A 142 15.09 16.36 -3.63
C GLY A 142 13.58 16.18 -3.56
N VAL A 143 13.10 14.97 -3.25
CA VAL A 143 11.67 14.70 -3.09
C VAL A 143 11.19 15.36 -1.78
N LYS A 144 10.28 16.32 -1.88
CA LYS A 144 9.65 16.93 -0.70
C LYS A 144 8.18 17.21 -0.97
N ILE A 145 7.32 16.48 -0.27
CA ILE A 145 5.86 16.68 -0.31
C ILE A 145 5.46 17.64 0.80
N PHE A 146 4.63 18.62 0.46
CA PHE A 146 4.12 19.60 1.40
C PHE A 146 3.24 18.92 2.46
N PRO A 147 3.23 19.40 3.72
CA PRO A 147 2.52 18.74 4.82
C PRO A 147 1.08 18.31 4.50
N LYS A 148 0.33 19.18 3.82
CA LYS A 148 -1.06 18.93 3.39
C LYS A 148 -1.23 17.68 2.50
N PHE A 149 -0.21 17.34 1.71
CA PHE A 149 -0.26 16.27 0.71
C PHE A 149 0.53 15.02 1.13
N ARG A 150 1.07 14.98 2.35
CA ARG A 150 1.74 13.78 2.87
C ARG A 150 0.72 12.64 3.03
N SER A 151 1.16 11.41 2.79
CA SER A 151 0.31 10.21 2.83
C SER A 151 -0.87 10.21 1.84
N THR A 152 -0.77 11.00 0.77
CA THR A 152 -1.72 11.00 -0.36
C THR A 152 -1.09 10.36 -1.60
N HIS A 153 -1.80 10.41 -2.74
CA HIS A 153 -1.34 9.91 -4.03
C HIS A 153 -0.13 10.70 -4.61
N VAL A 154 0.11 11.93 -4.14
CA VAL A 154 1.06 12.88 -4.72
C VAL A 154 2.49 12.31 -4.84
N PHE A 155 3.04 11.76 -3.76
CA PHE A 155 4.40 11.22 -3.74
C PHE A 155 4.62 10.15 -4.81
N LEU A 156 3.67 9.22 -4.89
CA LEU A 156 3.77 8.04 -5.73
C LEU A 156 3.71 8.44 -7.21
N HIS A 157 2.71 9.22 -7.58
CA HIS A 157 2.53 9.68 -8.96
C HIS A 157 3.70 10.54 -9.43
N ALA A 158 4.17 11.48 -8.59
CA ALA A 158 5.32 12.31 -8.92
C ALA A 158 6.59 11.48 -9.16
N SER A 159 6.87 10.52 -8.27
CA SER A 159 8.05 9.66 -8.38
C SER A 159 7.98 8.79 -9.64
N TYR A 160 6.82 8.21 -9.95
CA TYR A 160 6.65 7.38 -11.15
C TYR A 160 6.74 8.16 -12.46
N LEU A 161 6.13 9.34 -12.55
CA LEU A 161 6.24 10.20 -13.73
C LEU A 161 7.70 10.50 -14.03
N LEU A 162 8.47 10.83 -12.99
CA LEU A 162 9.88 11.16 -13.15
C LEU A 162 10.77 9.95 -13.43
N LEU A 163 10.48 8.78 -12.83
CA LEU A 163 11.17 7.53 -13.13
C LEU A 163 10.87 7.04 -14.54
N SER A 164 9.63 7.18 -15.00
CA SER A 164 9.22 6.84 -16.37
C SER A 164 9.95 7.73 -17.37
N TYR A 165 9.99 9.04 -17.09
CA TYR A 165 10.79 9.96 -17.89
C TYR A 165 12.26 9.56 -17.93
N ALA A 166 12.85 9.15 -16.80
CA ALA A 166 14.23 8.72 -16.78
C ALA A 166 14.48 7.41 -17.56
N LEU A 167 13.69 6.37 -17.28
CA LEU A 167 13.96 5.00 -17.73
C LEU A 167 13.44 4.70 -19.15
N ASN A 168 12.36 5.35 -19.59
CA ASN A 168 11.76 5.05 -20.89
C ASN A 168 12.69 5.45 -22.05
N PRO A 169 12.66 4.72 -23.18
CA PRO A 169 13.46 5.04 -24.35
C PRO A 169 13.21 6.46 -24.87
N LYS A 170 14.23 7.06 -25.50
CA LYS A 170 14.10 8.38 -26.15
C LYS A 170 13.00 8.43 -27.21
N ALA A 171 12.71 7.32 -27.88
CA ALA A 171 11.64 7.23 -28.86
C ALA A 171 10.23 7.41 -28.24
N GLU A 172 10.09 7.18 -26.94
CA GLU A 172 8.86 7.34 -26.17
C GLU A 172 8.86 8.63 -25.34
N GLY A 173 9.80 9.54 -25.60
CA GLY A 173 9.93 10.81 -24.89
C GLY A 173 10.65 10.73 -23.54
N GLY A 174 11.27 9.59 -23.19
CA GLY A 174 12.12 9.45 -21.99
C GLY A 174 13.61 9.75 -22.23
N LEU A 175 14.44 9.62 -21.19
CA LEU A 175 15.90 9.81 -21.26
C LEU A 175 16.63 8.56 -21.74
N GLY A 176 16.02 7.38 -21.57
CA GLY A 176 16.61 6.08 -21.87
C GLY A 176 17.76 5.72 -20.95
N VAL A 177 17.76 6.21 -19.70
CA VAL A 177 18.78 5.79 -18.75
C VAL A 177 18.51 4.37 -18.31
N VAL A 178 19.55 3.55 -18.27
CA VAL A 178 19.45 2.14 -17.89
C VAL A 178 19.36 1.95 -16.38
N ARG A 179 19.66 2.99 -15.61
CA ARG A 179 19.74 2.95 -14.15
C ARG A 179 19.39 4.31 -13.56
N VAL A 180 18.57 4.29 -12.52
CA VAL A 180 18.33 5.43 -11.64
C VAL A 180 18.63 4.98 -10.21
N GLY A 181 19.47 5.72 -9.50
CA GLY A 181 19.76 5.47 -8.08
C GLY A 181 18.84 6.25 -7.15
N TRP A 182 18.67 5.73 -5.94
CA TRP A 182 18.08 6.44 -4.80
C TRP A 182 19.09 6.42 -3.66
N ARG A 183 19.32 7.56 -3.00
CA ARG A 183 20.29 7.67 -1.90
C ARG A 183 19.68 8.30 -0.67
N THR A 184 19.91 7.68 0.47
CA THR A 184 19.37 8.17 1.74
C THR A 184 20.29 7.85 2.93
N PRO A 185 20.38 8.71 3.96
CA PRO A 185 21.07 8.37 5.20
C PRO A 185 20.44 7.16 5.89
N PRO A 186 21.20 6.34 6.65
CA PRO A 186 20.69 5.17 7.36
C PRO A 186 19.62 5.50 8.41
N VAL A 187 19.70 6.70 8.97
CA VAL A 187 18.75 7.18 9.96
C VAL A 187 17.39 7.54 9.35
N ASN A 188 17.33 7.79 8.04
CA ASN A 188 16.10 8.11 7.34
C ASN A 188 15.44 6.82 6.83
N THR A 189 14.77 6.12 7.74
CA THR A 189 14.08 4.85 7.48
C THR A 189 12.84 5.02 6.61
N GLN A 190 12.21 6.20 6.63
CA GLN A 190 11.06 6.50 5.79
C GLN A 190 11.43 6.56 4.31
N SER A 191 12.54 7.23 3.98
CA SER A 191 13.07 7.29 2.62
C SER A 191 13.54 5.93 2.12
N GLN A 192 14.08 5.07 3.00
CA GLN A 192 14.42 3.68 2.66
C GLN A 192 13.18 2.89 2.23
N LYS A 193 12.13 2.90 3.06
CA LYS A 193 10.85 2.23 2.75
C LYS A 193 10.20 2.79 1.48
N ALA A 194 10.33 4.09 1.24
CA ALA A 194 9.79 4.73 0.05
C ALA A 194 10.50 4.24 -1.24
N ALA A 195 11.82 4.07 -1.21
CA ALA A 195 12.57 3.49 -2.31
C ALA A 195 12.18 2.03 -2.57
N GLU A 196 12.09 1.22 -1.52
CA GLU A 196 11.66 -0.19 -1.62
C GLU A 196 10.27 -0.30 -2.26
N LYS A 197 9.32 0.55 -1.84
CA LYS A 197 7.97 0.62 -2.41
C LYS A 197 7.95 0.97 -3.91
N LEU A 198 8.93 1.73 -4.38
CA LEU A 198 9.10 2.09 -5.80
C LEU A 198 9.85 1.02 -6.60
N GLY A 199 10.15 -0.14 -5.99
CA GLY A 199 10.82 -1.26 -6.65
C GLY A 199 12.36 -1.17 -6.65
N PHE A 200 12.93 -0.26 -5.87
CA PHE A 200 14.38 -0.18 -5.74
C PHE A 200 14.91 -1.34 -4.87
N THR A 201 15.81 -2.16 -5.43
CA THR A 201 16.65 -3.14 -4.73
C THR A 201 17.84 -2.51 -3.98
N ARG A 202 18.05 -2.86 -2.71
CA ARG A 202 19.21 -2.38 -1.95
C ARG A 202 20.53 -2.98 -2.47
N GLU A 203 21.49 -2.13 -2.83
CA GLU A 203 22.80 -2.58 -3.35
C GLU A 203 23.91 -2.53 -2.30
N GLY A 204 23.88 -1.58 -1.37
CA GLY A 204 24.95 -1.45 -0.40
C GLY A 204 24.92 -0.20 0.46
N VAL A 205 26.03 -0.01 1.18
CA VAL A 205 26.24 1.06 2.14
C VAL A 205 27.54 1.79 1.78
N MET A 206 27.42 3.03 1.30
CA MET A 206 28.49 3.94 0.93
C MET A 206 29.09 4.63 2.18
N ARG A 207 30.23 4.16 2.65
CA ARG A 207 30.83 4.62 3.92
C ARG A 207 31.53 5.99 3.89
N CYS A 208 31.58 6.69 2.74
CA CYS A 208 32.28 7.98 2.60
C CYS A 208 31.64 8.87 1.50
N TYR A 209 30.36 9.20 1.61
CA TYR A 209 29.67 10.04 0.59
C TYR A 209 29.78 11.55 0.88
N GLU A 210 29.65 11.99 2.14
CA GLU A 210 29.87 13.38 2.54
C GLU A 210 30.34 13.44 4.00
N VAL A 211 31.40 14.20 4.29
CA VAL A 211 31.90 14.43 5.66
C VAL A 211 31.36 15.78 6.11
N SER A 212 30.29 15.78 6.91
CA SER A 212 29.78 16.98 7.57
C SER A 212 30.57 17.20 8.86
N SER A 213 31.01 18.43 9.14
CA SER A 213 31.69 18.77 10.40
C SER A 213 30.82 18.56 11.64
N ASP A 214 29.49 18.56 11.45
CA ASP A 214 28.51 18.59 12.53
C ASP A 214 27.87 17.22 12.78
N ILE A 215 28.21 16.21 11.95
CA ILE A 215 27.71 14.85 12.05
C ILE A 215 28.93 13.95 11.99
N GLY A 216 29.25 13.34 13.13
CA GLY A 216 30.46 12.52 13.30
C GLY A 216 30.74 11.61 12.11
N ALA A 217 32.03 11.45 11.83
CA ALA A 217 32.65 10.85 10.65
C ALA A 217 32.28 9.38 10.32
N ASP A 218 31.20 8.82 10.89
CA ASP A 218 30.85 7.40 10.85
C ASP A 218 29.40 7.12 10.41
N THR A 219 28.75 8.01 9.65
CA THR A 219 27.39 7.74 9.14
C THR A 219 27.42 7.41 7.64
N PRO A 220 27.28 6.11 7.27
CA PRO A 220 27.46 5.70 5.89
C PRO A 220 26.18 5.92 5.08
N TYR A 221 26.22 6.48 3.88
CA TYR A 221 25.06 6.65 2.99
C TYR A 221 24.56 5.30 2.45
N GLN A 222 23.28 5.17 2.13
CA GLN A 222 22.74 3.95 1.50
C GLN A 222 22.41 4.18 0.02
N ASP A 223 22.79 3.24 -0.85
CA ASP A 223 22.38 3.18 -2.26
C ASP A 223 21.19 2.22 -2.42
N VAL A 224 20.17 2.65 -3.15
CA VAL A 224 19.06 1.81 -3.61
C VAL A 224 19.03 1.80 -5.15
N ALA A 225 19.25 0.59 -5.69
CA ALA A 225 18.90 -0.09 -6.96
C ALA A 225 19.37 0.27 -8.37
N ALA A 226 19.67 -0.82 -9.09
CA ALA A 226 19.57 -1.03 -10.54
C ALA A 226 18.64 -2.23 -10.86
N THR A 227 18.19 -2.33 -12.10
CA THR A 227 17.54 -3.53 -12.65
C THR A 227 18.60 -4.58 -13.03
N PRO A 228 18.36 -5.91 -12.86
CA PRO A 228 19.47 -6.88 -12.84
C PRO A 228 20.11 -7.27 -14.19
N ASP A 229 19.53 -6.97 -15.37
CA ASP A 229 20.03 -7.60 -16.61
C ASP A 229 19.99 -6.79 -17.91
N GLY A 230 19.55 -5.53 -17.90
CA GLY A 230 19.59 -4.65 -19.08
C GLY A 230 18.93 -5.22 -20.36
N THR A 231 18.11 -6.27 -20.25
CA THR A 231 17.51 -6.98 -21.40
C THR A 231 16.11 -7.52 -21.13
N GLY A 232 15.59 -7.40 -19.90
CA GLY A 232 14.16 -7.56 -19.63
C GLY A 232 13.34 -6.44 -20.29
N GLN A 233 13.01 -6.63 -21.57
CA GLN A 233 12.11 -5.78 -22.34
C GLN A 233 10.86 -5.45 -21.51
N LEU A 234 10.50 -4.18 -21.50
CA LEU A 234 9.19 -3.65 -21.11
C LEU A 234 8.08 -4.19 -22.03
N GLU A 235 7.88 -5.52 -22.12
CA GLU A 235 6.62 -6.10 -22.60
C GLU A 235 5.56 -5.92 -21.52
N ARG A 236 5.27 -4.68 -21.10
CA ARG A 236 4.24 -4.46 -20.08
C ARG A 236 3.85 -3.01 -19.81
N TYR A 237 3.89 -2.09 -20.78
CA TYR A 237 3.22 -0.80 -20.56
C TYR A 237 1.69 -1.00 -20.42
N GLU A 238 1.06 -1.76 -21.32
CA GLU A 238 -0.39 -2.03 -21.24
C GLU A 238 -0.76 -3.06 -20.17
N ARG A 239 0.07 -4.09 -19.94
CA ARG A 239 -0.23 -5.12 -18.91
C ARG A 239 0.17 -4.71 -17.48
N THR A 240 1.18 -3.86 -17.27
CA THR A 240 1.55 -3.42 -15.90
C THR A 240 0.74 -2.20 -15.51
N MET A 241 0.31 -1.35 -16.44
CA MET A 241 -0.72 -0.34 -16.13
C MET A 241 -2.12 -0.98 -16.03
N ALA A 242 -2.48 -1.99 -16.83
CA ALA A 242 -3.71 -2.77 -16.59
C ALA A 242 -3.64 -3.72 -15.38
N ASP A 243 -2.46 -3.96 -14.80
CA ASP A 243 -2.35 -4.72 -13.55
C ASP A 243 -2.18 -3.78 -12.33
N LEU A 244 -1.60 -2.57 -12.46
CA LEU A 244 -1.39 -1.62 -11.34
C LEU A 244 -2.43 -0.49 -11.26
N VAL A 245 -2.96 0.01 -12.38
CA VAL A 245 -4.05 1.03 -12.40
C VAL A 245 -5.42 0.36 -12.28
N THR A 246 -5.57 -0.87 -12.77
CA THR A 246 -6.79 -1.66 -12.56
C THR A 246 -6.88 -2.21 -11.13
N GLN A 247 -5.77 -2.30 -10.40
CA GLN A 247 -5.80 -2.73 -9.00
C GLN A 247 -6.23 -1.63 -8.04
N ASN A 248 -5.73 -0.38 -8.09
CA ASN A 248 -6.14 0.60 -7.05
C ASN A 248 -7.45 1.38 -7.28
N SER A 249 -8.22 1.05 -8.32
CA SER A 249 -9.63 1.46 -8.44
C SER A 249 -10.63 0.30 -8.30
N GLY A 250 -10.14 -0.94 -8.14
CA GLY A 250 -10.95 -2.16 -8.02
C GLY A 250 -10.74 -2.96 -6.73
N LEU A 251 -9.55 -2.87 -6.12
CA LEU A 251 -9.22 -3.63 -4.91
C LEU A 251 -10.15 -3.28 -3.74
N PRO A 252 -10.51 -4.27 -2.91
CA PRO A 252 -11.28 -4.02 -1.70
C PRO A 252 -10.55 -3.09 -0.73
N LEU A 253 -11.26 -2.06 -0.26
CA LEU A 253 -10.78 -1.13 0.76
C LEU A 253 -11.46 -1.40 2.10
N ASN A 254 -12.76 -1.66 2.10
CA ASN A 254 -13.56 -1.80 3.32
C ASN A 254 -13.87 -3.27 3.60
N PHE A 255 -13.21 -3.82 4.63
CA PHE A 255 -13.42 -5.19 5.10
C PHE A 255 -14.30 -5.18 6.35
N GLY A 256 -15.29 -6.06 6.37
CA GLY A 256 -16.11 -6.34 7.55
C GLY A 256 -15.90 -7.77 8.03
N VAL A 257 -15.88 -7.97 9.34
CA VAL A 257 -15.96 -9.31 9.95
C VAL A 257 -17.12 -9.33 10.94
N ILE A 258 -18.03 -10.29 10.79
CA ILE A 258 -19.11 -10.48 11.75
C ILE A 258 -18.60 -11.29 12.93
N ILE A 259 -18.87 -10.84 14.15
CA ILE A 259 -18.68 -11.64 15.37
C ILE A 259 -20.00 -11.73 16.14
N PHE A 260 -20.23 -12.88 16.77
CA PHE A 260 -21.40 -13.18 17.58
C PHE A 260 -20.98 -14.11 18.74
N PRO A 261 -21.71 -14.14 19.87
CA PRO A 261 -21.39 -15.02 20.98
C PRO A 261 -21.19 -16.48 20.52
N GLY A 262 -20.06 -17.08 20.87
CA GLY A 262 -19.71 -18.44 20.49
C GLY A 262 -19.18 -18.59 19.05
N PHE A 263 -18.68 -17.51 18.44
CA PHE A 263 -17.91 -17.58 17.20
C PHE A 263 -16.59 -18.35 17.42
N GLN A 264 -16.09 -18.97 16.35
CA GLN A 264 -14.81 -19.68 16.38
C GLN A 264 -13.65 -18.70 16.17
N LEU A 265 -12.76 -18.57 17.16
CA LEU A 265 -11.68 -17.56 17.14
C LEU A 265 -10.85 -17.61 15.86
N LEU A 266 -10.35 -18.80 15.50
CA LEU A 266 -9.44 -18.96 14.36
C LEU A 266 -10.13 -18.79 13.00
N ASP A 267 -11.46 -18.98 12.93
CA ASP A 267 -12.23 -18.69 11.72
C ASP A 267 -12.30 -17.18 11.43
N ALA A 268 -12.23 -16.35 12.47
CA ALA A 268 -12.17 -14.89 12.34
C ALA A 268 -10.71 -14.41 12.28
N CYS A 269 -9.91 -14.73 13.29
CA CYS A 269 -8.56 -14.22 13.46
C CYS A 269 -7.56 -14.78 12.45
N GLY A 270 -7.72 -16.01 11.96
CA GLY A 270 -6.83 -16.55 10.91
C GLY A 270 -6.87 -15.68 9.64
N PRO A 271 -8.05 -15.48 9.04
CA PRO A 271 -8.20 -14.54 7.93
C PRO A 271 -7.74 -13.12 8.24
N LEU A 272 -8.07 -12.60 9.43
CA LEU A 272 -7.66 -11.25 9.81
C LEU A 272 -6.15 -11.09 9.95
N ASP A 273 -5.42 -12.10 10.40
CA ASP A 273 -3.97 -12.01 10.58
C ASP A 273 -3.23 -11.93 9.23
N ALA A 274 -3.70 -12.69 8.23
CA ALA A 274 -3.25 -12.56 6.84
C ALA A 274 -3.55 -11.17 6.28
N LEU A 275 -4.76 -10.63 6.54
CA LEU A 275 -5.14 -9.28 6.11
C LEU A 275 -4.38 -8.18 6.86
N ASN A 276 -4.08 -8.34 8.15
CA ASN A 276 -3.26 -7.39 8.92
C ASN A 276 -1.86 -7.26 8.30
N THR A 277 -1.28 -8.38 7.88
CA THR A 277 0.02 -8.38 7.20
C THR A 277 -0.07 -7.69 5.84
N LEU A 278 -1.14 -7.95 5.07
CA LEU A 278 -1.41 -7.25 3.80
C LEU A 278 -1.60 -5.73 4.00
N ALA A 279 -2.18 -5.32 5.12
CA ALA A 279 -2.44 -3.91 5.44
C ALA A 279 -1.16 -3.05 5.54
N HIS A 280 0.00 -3.68 5.76
CA HIS A 280 1.29 -2.98 5.75
C HIS A 280 1.64 -2.39 4.37
N GLU A 281 1.10 -2.98 3.30
CA GLU A 281 1.43 -2.65 1.92
C GLU A 281 0.23 -2.09 1.13
N SER A 282 -0.99 -2.46 1.55
CA SER A 282 -2.25 -2.05 0.90
C SER A 282 -3.16 -1.33 1.89
N PRO A 283 -3.58 -0.08 1.63
CA PRO A 283 -4.55 0.60 2.48
C PRO A 283 -5.85 -0.19 2.60
N MET A 284 -6.32 -0.39 3.83
CA MET A 284 -7.57 -1.09 4.11
C MET A 284 -8.17 -0.65 5.44
N ASN A 285 -9.49 -0.70 5.52
CA ASN A 285 -10.30 -0.41 6.69
C ASN A 285 -10.92 -1.71 7.21
N LEU A 286 -10.81 -1.97 8.51
CA LEU A 286 -11.45 -3.09 9.17
C LEU A 286 -12.63 -2.62 10.02
N SER A 287 -13.79 -3.21 9.77
CA SER A 287 -14.98 -3.11 10.62
C SER A 287 -15.25 -4.46 11.30
N VAL A 288 -15.04 -4.52 12.61
CA VAL A 288 -15.54 -5.62 13.44
C VAL A 288 -17.00 -5.32 13.80
N ILE A 289 -17.92 -6.18 13.37
CA ILE A 289 -19.37 -5.92 13.37
C ILE A 289 -20.07 -6.94 14.26
N ALA A 290 -20.91 -6.48 15.18
CA ALA A 290 -21.70 -7.32 16.09
C ALA A 290 -23.11 -6.75 16.35
N ALA A 291 -23.89 -7.40 17.22
CA ALA A 291 -25.21 -6.90 17.62
C ALA A 291 -25.12 -5.63 18.49
N THR A 292 -24.10 -5.53 19.34
CA THR A 292 -23.86 -4.40 20.26
C THR A 292 -22.38 -4.02 20.23
N MET A 293 -22.00 -2.96 20.92
CA MET A 293 -20.60 -2.55 21.11
C MET A 293 -19.91 -3.26 22.29
N GLU A 294 -20.61 -4.16 22.97
CA GLU A 294 -20.05 -4.93 24.08
C GLU A 294 -19.04 -5.98 23.57
N PRO A 295 -17.99 -6.32 24.36
CA PRO A 295 -17.05 -7.36 23.97
C PRO A 295 -17.76 -8.69 23.67
N VAL A 296 -17.54 -9.23 22.48
CA VAL A 296 -18.16 -10.49 22.04
C VAL A 296 -17.19 -11.64 22.26
N SER A 297 -17.65 -12.67 22.97
CA SER A 297 -16.80 -13.78 23.39
C SER A 297 -16.93 -15.03 22.53
N THR A 298 -15.83 -15.81 22.45
CA THR A 298 -15.80 -17.17 21.90
C THR A 298 -16.55 -18.17 22.79
N LYS A 299 -16.94 -17.78 24.01
CA LYS A 299 -17.79 -18.57 24.90
C LYS A 299 -19.17 -18.80 24.29
N LEU A 300 -19.69 -20.01 24.49
CA LEU A 300 -21.04 -20.36 24.09
C LEU A 300 -22.09 -19.50 24.84
N PRO A 301 -23.16 -19.07 24.16
CA PRO A 301 -24.27 -18.40 24.83
C PRO A 301 -24.96 -19.36 25.81
N ALA A 302 -25.60 -18.79 26.84
CA ALA A 302 -26.27 -19.54 27.91
C ALA A 302 -27.38 -20.47 27.39
N SER A 303 -27.97 -20.13 26.24
CA SER A 303 -28.94 -20.94 25.50
C SER A 303 -28.39 -22.30 25.02
N LEU A 304 -27.08 -22.37 24.75
CA LEU A 304 -26.41 -23.58 24.26
C LEU A 304 -25.63 -24.31 25.35
N THR A 305 -25.21 -23.61 26.41
CA THR A 305 -24.63 -24.24 27.60
C THR A 305 -24.97 -23.39 28.84
N PRO A 306 -25.70 -23.94 29.83
CA PRO A 306 -26.10 -23.18 31.01
C PRO A 306 -24.93 -22.86 31.96
N ASN A 307 -23.77 -23.51 31.78
CA ASN A 307 -22.57 -23.26 32.58
C ASN A 307 -21.32 -23.22 31.69
N PRO A 308 -21.13 -22.14 30.90
CA PRO A 308 -19.93 -21.99 30.11
C PRO A 308 -18.73 -21.84 31.06
N GLY A 309 -17.68 -22.64 30.87
CA GLY A 309 -16.44 -22.49 31.61
C GLY A 309 -15.84 -21.09 31.44
N ASN A 310 -14.91 -20.70 32.31
CA ASN A 310 -14.36 -19.33 32.28
C ASN A 310 -13.31 -19.10 31.16
N PHE A 311 -13.02 -20.10 30.34
CA PHE A 311 -12.08 -19.99 29.21
C PHE A 311 -12.78 -19.40 27.99
N GLY A 312 -12.22 -18.33 27.43
CA GLY A 312 -12.67 -17.74 26.17
C GLY A 312 -12.18 -16.30 26.01
N GLU A 313 -11.87 -15.96 24.77
CA GLU A 313 -11.40 -14.67 24.32
C GLU A 313 -12.59 -13.77 24.01
N SER A 314 -12.38 -12.45 24.03
CA SER A 314 -13.39 -11.48 23.59
C SER A 314 -12.77 -10.46 22.64
N ILE A 315 -13.53 -10.10 21.60
CA ILE A 315 -13.16 -9.04 20.66
C ILE A 315 -14.13 -7.87 20.86
N VAL A 316 -13.59 -6.65 20.93
CA VAL A 316 -14.39 -5.43 21.03
C VAL A 316 -14.87 -5.04 19.63
N PRO A 317 -16.19 -4.96 19.37
CA PRO A 317 -16.73 -4.50 18.10
C PRO A 317 -16.37 -3.04 17.83
N THR A 318 -16.30 -2.69 16.55
CA THR A 318 -16.15 -1.29 16.08
C THR A 318 -17.48 -0.70 15.62
N HIS A 319 -18.40 -1.56 15.18
CA HIS A 319 -19.70 -1.17 14.64
C HIS A 319 -20.77 -2.20 15.04
N THR A 320 -22.03 -1.78 15.01
CA THR A 320 -23.18 -2.69 15.09
C THR A 320 -23.71 -3.01 13.70
N PHE A 321 -24.67 -3.94 13.58
CA PHE A 321 -25.36 -4.21 12.31
C PHE A 321 -26.07 -2.98 11.72
N ASP A 322 -26.40 -1.98 12.55
CA ASP A 322 -27.04 -0.73 12.10
C ASP A 322 -26.04 0.36 11.73
N THR A 323 -24.84 0.35 12.32
CA THR A 323 -23.83 1.41 12.12
C THR A 323 -22.68 1.02 11.20
N ALA A 324 -22.63 -0.23 10.74
CA ALA A 324 -21.59 -0.68 9.82
C ALA A 324 -21.55 0.16 8.52
N PRO A 325 -20.34 0.56 8.05
CA PRO A 325 -20.20 1.33 6.82
C PRO A 325 -20.48 0.45 5.59
N ASN A 326 -20.38 1.05 4.39
CA ASN A 326 -20.35 0.28 3.16
C ASN A 326 -19.11 -0.62 3.13
N LEU A 327 -19.30 -1.89 2.75
CA LEU A 327 -18.26 -2.91 2.75
C LEU A 327 -17.99 -3.40 1.33
N ASP A 328 -16.72 -3.66 1.02
CA ASP A 328 -16.31 -4.36 -0.18
C ASP A 328 -16.30 -5.88 0.07
N VAL A 329 -15.78 -6.31 1.23
CA VAL A 329 -15.60 -7.72 1.59
C VAL A 329 -16.23 -7.96 2.95
N LEU A 330 -17.03 -9.03 3.07
CA LEU A 330 -17.58 -9.48 4.35
C LEU A 330 -17.08 -10.88 4.69
N LEU A 331 -16.46 -11.03 5.86
CA LEU A 331 -16.05 -12.30 6.44
C LEU A 331 -17.08 -12.77 7.47
N ILE A 332 -17.53 -14.02 7.33
CA ILE A 332 -18.46 -14.68 8.25
C ILE A 332 -17.76 -15.91 8.86
N PRO A 333 -17.31 -15.85 10.11
CA PRO A 333 -16.76 -17.00 10.79
C PRO A 333 -17.87 -18.01 11.15
N GLY A 334 -17.45 -19.23 11.44
CA GLY A 334 -18.32 -20.23 12.04
C GLY A 334 -18.29 -20.15 13.56
N GLY A 335 -18.48 -21.32 14.17
CA GLY A 335 -18.52 -21.48 15.61
C GLY A 335 -19.84 -22.05 16.07
N ARG A 336 -19.83 -22.62 17.27
CA ARG A 336 -21.00 -23.29 17.83
C ARG A 336 -22.15 -22.33 18.11
N GLY A 337 -21.88 -21.03 18.27
CA GLY A 337 -22.90 -19.99 18.39
C GLY A 337 -23.88 -19.95 17.20
N THR A 338 -23.48 -20.43 16.02
CA THR A 338 -24.34 -20.53 14.81
C THR A 338 -25.53 -21.48 14.95
N LYS A 339 -25.53 -22.35 15.98
CA LYS A 339 -26.60 -23.30 16.28
C LYS A 339 -27.80 -22.65 16.97
N ASP A 340 -27.58 -21.53 17.64
CA ASP A 340 -28.65 -20.73 18.22
C ASP A 340 -29.12 -19.72 17.17
N GLN A 341 -30.36 -19.86 16.73
CA GLN A 341 -30.92 -18.98 15.70
C GLN A 341 -31.08 -17.54 16.21
N GLU A 342 -31.53 -17.34 17.43
CA GLU A 342 -31.73 -15.99 17.99
C GLU A 342 -30.39 -15.25 18.10
N ASN A 343 -29.34 -15.98 18.50
CA ASN A 343 -27.98 -15.47 18.61
C ASN A 343 -27.41 -14.92 17.29
N VAL A 344 -27.81 -15.49 16.14
CA VAL A 344 -27.28 -15.10 14.82
C VAL A 344 -28.33 -14.48 13.89
N GLN A 345 -29.56 -14.23 14.35
CA GLN A 345 -30.62 -13.66 13.52
C GLN A 345 -30.22 -12.29 12.98
N GLY A 346 -29.65 -11.42 13.82
CA GLY A 346 -29.15 -10.11 13.38
C GLY A 346 -28.04 -10.22 12.32
N ALA A 347 -27.18 -11.24 12.40
CA ALA A 347 -26.17 -11.49 11.38
C ALA A 347 -26.80 -11.99 10.06
N ILE A 348 -27.81 -12.85 10.11
CA ILE A 348 -28.55 -13.33 8.93
C ILE A 348 -29.19 -12.13 8.21
N ASP A 349 -29.89 -11.28 8.95
CA ASP A 349 -30.59 -10.12 8.40
C ASP A 349 -29.60 -9.10 7.82
N PHE A 350 -28.49 -8.85 8.52
CA PHE A 350 -27.43 -7.98 8.06
C PHE A 350 -26.81 -8.49 6.75
N VAL A 351 -26.49 -9.78 6.65
CA VAL A 351 -25.93 -10.39 5.44
C VAL A 351 -26.89 -10.25 4.25
N ALA A 352 -28.18 -10.55 4.44
CA ALA A 352 -29.19 -10.38 3.40
C ALA A 352 -29.28 -8.92 2.92
N LYS A 353 -29.15 -7.96 3.84
CA LYS A 353 -29.18 -6.52 3.54
C LYS A 353 -27.96 -6.05 2.75
N VAL A 354 -26.75 -6.44 3.14
CA VAL A 354 -25.51 -5.86 2.57
C VAL A 354 -24.98 -6.62 1.35
N TYR A 355 -25.26 -7.92 1.23
CA TYR A 355 -24.74 -8.78 0.15
C TYR A 355 -24.90 -8.20 -1.26
N PRO A 356 -26.04 -7.60 -1.66
CA PRO A 356 -26.20 -7.03 -3.00
C PRO A 356 -25.16 -5.95 -3.36
N SER A 357 -24.53 -5.33 -2.37
CA SER A 357 -23.48 -4.31 -2.55
C SER A 357 -22.05 -4.84 -2.36
N LEU A 358 -21.88 -6.06 -1.85
CA LEU A 358 -20.56 -6.62 -1.59
C LEU A 358 -19.84 -7.00 -2.89
N LYS A 359 -18.56 -6.64 -2.97
CA LYS A 359 -17.66 -7.19 -3.99
C LYS A 359 -17.36 -8.66 -3.73
N TYR A 360 -17.21 -9.05 -2.46
CA TYR A 360 -16.95 -10.44 -2.07
C TYR A 360 -17.60 -10.83 -0.73
N LEU A 361 -18.05 -12.08 -0.64
CA LEU A 361 -18.50 -12.70 0.60
C LEU A 361 -17.62 -13.92 0.90
N ILE A 362 -16.99 -13.95 2.06
CA ILE A 362 -16.12 -15.06 2.49
C ILE A 362 -16.71 -15.67 3.75
N THR A 363 -16.98 -16.97 3.73
CA THR A 363 -17.45 -17.69 4.92
C THR A 363 -16.49 -18.79 5.29
N VAL A 364 -16.23 -18.95 6.57
CA VAL A 364 -15.46 -20.06 7.11
C VAL A 364 -16.38 -20.94 7.95
N CYS A 365 -16.21 -22.26 7.86
CA CYS A 365 -16.86 -23.22 8.73
C CYS A 365 -18.39 -23.08 8.67
N SER A 366 -19.07 -23.07 9.83
CA SER A 366 -20.52 -22.92 9.90
C SER A 366 -21.03 -21.52 9.56
N GLY A 367 -20.15 -20.56 9.25
CA GLY A 367 -20.53 -19.24 8.71
C GLY A 367 -21.28 -19.36 7.39
N ALA A 368 -21.01 -20.41 6.60
CA ALA A 368 -21.78 -20.75 5.40
C ALA A 368 -23.27 -20.97 5.71
N GLY A 369 -23.62 -21.43 6.92
CA GLY A 369 -25.01 -21.58 7.36
C GLY A 369 -25.72 -20.25 7.62
N ILE A 370 -25.00 -19.20 8.02
CA ILE A 370 -25.55 -17.84 8.12
C ILE A 370 -25.87 -17.32 6.72
N ALA A 371 -24.91 -17.42 5.78
CA ALA A 371 -25.11 -17.03 4.38
C ALA A 371 -26.24 -17.84 3.71
N ALA A 372 -26.32 -19.14 3.97
CA ALA A 372 -27.40 -19.99 3.45
C ALA A 372 -28.78 -19.53 3.93
N ARG A 373 -28.93 -19.22 5.23
CA ARG A 373 -30.19 -18.72 5.81
C ARG A 373 -30.56 -17.32 5.34
N ALA A 374 -29.56 -16.49 4.99
CA ALA A 374 -29.78 -15.20 4.35
C ALA A 374 -30.25 -15.31 2.89
N GLY A 375 -30.29 -16.52 2.32
CA GLY A 375 -30.71 -16.79 0.94
C GLY A 375 -29.65 -16.47 -0.11
N VAL A 376 -28.47 -15.98 0.28
CA VAL A 376 -27.43 -15.53 -0.65
C VAL A 376 -26.72 -16.68 -1.38
N LEU A 377 -26.86 -17.91 -0.86
CA LEU A 377 -26.29 -19.13 -1.47
C LEU A 377 -27.27 -19.89 -2.38
N ASP A 378 -28.50 -19.41 -2.55
CA ASP A 378 -29.51 -20.11 -3.35
C ASP A 378 -29.06 -20.29 -4.80
N GLY A 379 -29.11 -21.52 -5.30
CA GLY A 379 -28.65 -21.89 -6.65
C GLY A 379 -27.12 -21.87 -6.81
N LYS A 380 -26.35 -21.68 -5.73
CA LYS A 380 -24.89 -21.63 -5.75
C LYS A 380 -24.26 -22.94 -5.29
N ARG A 381 -23.00 -23.14 -5.68
CA ARG A 381 -22.13 -24.16 -5.08
C ARG A 381 -21.50 -23.59 -3.80
N ALA A 382 -21.47 -24.39 -2.74
CA ALA A 382 -20.85 -24.00 -1.48
C ALA A 382 -20.26 -25.19 -0.72
N THR A 383 -19.45 -24.93 0.29
CA THR A 383 -18.98 -25.91 1.27
C THR A 383 -19.07 -25.35 2.69
N THR A 384 -18.85 -26.20 3.68
CA THR A 384 -18.86 -25.90 5.12
C THR A 384 -17.93 -26.88 5.83
N ASN A 385 -17.69 -26.68 7.13
CA ASN A 385 -16.89 -27.60 7.91
C ASN A 385 -17.52 -29.01 7.95
N LYS A 386 -16.65 -30.03 7.89
CA LYS A 386 -17.05 -31.43 7.71
C LYS A 386 -17.80 -31.98 8.92
N MET A 387 -17.45 -31.52 10.12
CA MET A 387 -18.13 -31.91 11.36
C MET A 387 -19.58 -31.41 11.44
N SER A 388 -19.90 -30.26 10.83
CA SER A 388 -21.24 -29.68 10.81
C SER A 388 -21.95 -29.85 9.47
N TRP A 389 -21.47 -30.78 8.61
CA TRP A 389 -21.98 -30.97 7.25
C TRP A 389 -23.50 -31.19 7.22
N ALA A 390 -23.98 -32.27 7.85
CA ALA A 390 -25.39 -32.65 7.83
C ALA A 390 -26.33 -31.53 8.33
N PRO A 391 -26.11 -30.88 9.51
CA PRO A 391 -26.99 -29.81 9.95
C PRO A 391 -26.88 -28.56 9.06
N SER A 392 -25.70 -28.22 8.51
CA SER A 392 -25.55 -27.05 7.64
C SER A 392 -26.27 -27.22 6.30
N ILE A 393 -26.16 -28.38 5.64
CA ILE A 393 -26.80 -28.59 4.33
C ILE A 393 -28.34 -28.65 4.44
N ALA A 394 -28.86 -29.07 5.59
CA ALA A 394 -30.28 -29.11 5.86
C ALA A 394 -30.91 -27.71 6.03
N LEU A 395 -30.12 -26.67 6.29
CA LEU A 395 -30.63 -25.30 6.44
C LEU A 395 -31.17 -24.71 5.13
N ARG A 396 -30.61 -25.15 3.99
CA ARG A 396 -30.97 -24.61 2.68
C ARG A 396 -30.66 -25.62 1.57
N THR A 397 -31.71 -26.30 1.09
CA THR A 397 -31.58 -27.35 0.06
C THR A 397 -31.42 -26.80 -1.36
N GLN A 398 -31.64 -25.49 -1.53
CA GLN A 398 -31.42 -24.76 -2.78
C GLN A 398 -29.92 -24.59 -3.11
N VAL A 399 -29.03 -24.93 -2.19
CA VAL A 399 -27.57 -24.83 -2.34
C VAL A 399 -27.00 -26.19 -2.77
N THR A 400 -26.06 -26.18 -3.71
CA THR A 400 -25.29 -27.37 -4.11
C THR A 400 -24.05 -27.50 -3.22
N TRP A 401 -24.13 -28.34 -2.19
CA TRP A 401 -23.06 -28.49 -1.20
C TRP A 401 -22.02 -29.53 -1.65
N ILE A 402 -20.74 -29.12 -1.75
CA ILE A 402 -19.61 -29.96 -2.18
C ILE A 402 -18.78 -30.44 -0.97
N ALA A 403 -18.91 -31.71 -0.62
CA ALA A 403 -18.39 -32.29 0.62
C ALA A 403 -16.87 -32.32 0.68
N HIS A 404 -16.22 -32.71 -0.43
CA HIS A 404 -14.76 -32.88 -0.46
C HIS A 404 -14.00 -31.56 -0.65
N ALA A 405 -14.68 -30.47 -1.02
CA ALA A 405 -14.02 -29.20 -1.24
C ALA A 405 -13.53 -28.59 0.06
N ARG A 406 -12.24 -28.22 0.10
CA ARG A 406 -11.64 -27.40 1.16
C ARG A 406 -12.23 -26.00 1.15
N TRP A 407 -12.35 -25.41 -0.04
CA TRP A 407 -13.16 -24.23 -0.30
C TRP A 407 -13.80 -24.27 -1.69
N ILE A 408 -14.86 -23.49 -1.88
CA ILE A 408 -15.55 -23.29 -3.15
C ILE A 408 -15.61 -21.80 -3.46
N VAL A 409 -15.37 -21.47 -4.72
CA VAL A 409 -15.60 -20.15 -5.31
C VAL A 409 -16.75 -20.28 -6.32
N ASP A 410 -17.83 -19.52 -6.12
CA ASP A 410 -18.96 -19.41 -7.05
C ASP A 410 -19.33 -17.93 -7.22
N GLY A 411 -18.82 -17.32 -8.29
CA GLY A 411 -18.90 -15.87 -8.48
C GLY A 411 -18.11 -15.13 -7.41
N ASN A 412 -18.77 -14.22 -6.68
CA ASN A 412 -18.17 -13.45 -5.59
C ASN A 412 -18.28 -14.12 -4.21
N ILE A 413 -18.80 -15.35 -4.13
CA ILE A 413 -18.97 -16.08 -2.88
C ILE A 413 -17.85 -17.11 -2.73
N TRP A 414 -17.14 -17.02 -1.60
CA TRP A 414 -16.08 -17.91 -1.19
C TRP A 414 -16.49 -18.61 0.09
N THR A 415 -16.69 -19.92 0.04
CA THR A 415 -17.07 -20.71 1.22
C THR A 415 -15.98 -21.72 1.52
N SER A 416 -15.58 -21.85 2.79
CA SER A 416 -14.53 -22.79 3.19
C SER A 416 -14.94 -23.67 4.37
N SER A 417 -14.12 -24.70 4.59
CA SER A 417 -14.38 -25.76 5.55
C SER A 417 -13.94 -25.37 6.97
N GLY A 418 -13.14 -26.19 7.66
CA GLY A 418 -12.67 -25.88 9.02
C GLY A 418 -11.59 -24.79 9.05
N VAL A 419 -11.06 -24.52 10.25
CA VAL A 419 -10.08 -23.44 10.53
C VAL A 419 -8.90 -23.37 9.55
N SER A 420 -8.28 -24.49 9.20
CA SER A 420 -7.14 -24.50 8.27
C SER A 420 -7.58 -24.17 6.84
N ALA A 421 -8.75 -24.65 6.42
CA ALA A 421 -9.35 -24.25 5.15
C ALA A 421 -9.77 -22.77 5.16
N GLY A 422 -10.14 -22.23 6.32
CA GLY A 422 -10.39 -20.81 6.55
C GLY A 422 -9.15 -19.94 6.30
N LEU A 423 -8.00 -20.40 6.76
CA LEU A 423 -6.74 -19.72 6.51
C LEU A 423 -6.33 -19.85 5.03
N ASP A 424 -6.45 -21.03 4.43
CA ASP A 424 -6.09 -21.20 3.01
C ASP A 424 -7.02 -20.43 2.06
N VAL A 425 -8.32 -20.35 2.34
CA VAL A 425 -9.25 -19.60 1.48
C VAL A 425 -8.93 -18.12 1.48
N ILE A 426 -8.46 -17.54 2.61
CA ILE A 426 -8.07 -16.13 2.62
C ILE A 426 -6.79 -15.92 1.79
N PHE A 427 -5.85 -16.86 1.80
CA PHE A 427 -4.67 -16.78 0.96
C PHE A 427 -4.98 -16.98 -0.52
N ALA A 428 -5.93 -17.86 -0.84
CA ALA A 428 -6.44 -18.02 -2.20
C ALA A 428 -7.15 -16.74 -2.67
N PHE A 429 -7.93 -16.11 -1.80
CA PHE A 429 -8.55 -14.80 -2.06
C PHE A 429 -7.50 -13.71 -2.29
N ILE A 430 -6.47 -13.63 -1.44
CA ILE A 430 -5.36 -12.67 -1.61
C ILE A 430 -4.63 -12.94 -2.94
N ALA A 431 -4.39 -14.21 -3.29
CA ALA A 431 -3.74 -14.57 -4.54
C ALA A 431 -4.56 -14.16 -5.76
N GLU A 432 -5.89 -14.33 -5.72
CA GLU A 432 -6.81 -13.96 -6.79
C GLU A 432 -6.93 -12.44 -6.94
N VAL A 433 -7.09 -11.73 -5.81
CA VAL A 433 -7.45 -10.31 -5.81
C VAL A 433 -6.23 -9.40 -5.82
N TYR A 434 -5.21 -9.71 -5.04
CA TYR A 434 -3.97 -8.92 -4.87
C TYR A 434 -2.77 -9.53 -5.62
N GLY A 435 -2.89 -10.76 -6.11
CA GLY A 435 -1.87 -11.45 -6.90
C GLY A 435 -1.10 -12.52 -6.13
N GLY A 436 -0.75 -13.61 -6.82
CA GLY A 436 -0.10 -14.77 -6.21
C GLY A 436 1.19 -14.47 -5.45
N LYS A 437 2.04 -13.57 -5.98
CA LYS A 437 3.28 -13.16 -5.30
C LYS A 437 3.04 -12.47 -3.97
N VAL A 438 1.94 -11.71 -3.84
CA VAL A 438 1.56 -11.05 -2.57
C VAL A 438 1.14 -12.11 -1.56
N ALA A 439 0.33 -13.09 -1.98
CA ALA A 439 -0.04 -14.21 -1.13
C ALA A 439 1.17 -15.05 -0.68
N ASP A 440 2.14 -15.30 -1.58
CA ASP A 440 3.39 -15.99 -1.27
C ASP A 440 4.23 -15.20 -0.25
N HIS A 441 4.34 -13.89 -0.44
CA HIS A 441 5.07 -13.01 0.47
C HIS A 441 4.47 -13.05 1.89
N ILE A 442 3.16 -12.84 2.01
CA ILE A 442 2.46 -12.86 3.30
C ILE A 442 2.60 -14.22 3.97
N ALA A 443 2.49 -15.32 3.22
CA ALA A 443 2.66 -16.67 3.77
C ALA A 443 4.06 -16.87 4.34
N ASN A 444 5.10 -16.37 3.64
CA ASN A 444 6.48 -16.44 4.12
C ASN A 444 6.73 -15.57 5.35
N VAL A 445 6.12 -14.37 5.42
CA VAL A 445 6.20 -13.49 6.60
C VAL A 445 5.57 -14.15 7.83
N LEU A 446 4.45 -14.85 7.64
CA LEU A 446 3.74 -15.55 8.70
C LEU A 446 4.26 -16.97 8.97
N GLU A 447 5.27 -17.43 8.22
CA GLU A 447 5.79 -18.81 8.25
C GLU A 447 4.67 -19.86 8.10
N TYR A 448 3.66 -19.56 7.28
CA TYR A 448 2.49 -20.40 7.08
C TYR A 448 2.61 -21.26 5.81
N GLU A 449 2.60 -22.58 5.96
CA GLU A 449 2.52 -23.53 4.85
C GLU A 449 1.09 -23.62 4.32
N ARG A 450 0.86 -23.07 3.13
CA ARG A 450 -0.45 -23.02 2.49
C ARG A 450 -0.78 -24.31 1.76
N HIS A 451 -2.03 -24.77 1.89
CA HIS A 451 -2.58 -25.78 0.99
C HIS A 451 -3.35 -25.11 -0.15
N THR A 452 -2.93 -25.36 -1.39
CA THR A 452 -3.45 -24.66 -2.58
C THR A 452 -4.48 -25.46 -3.39
N ASP A 453 -4.78 -26.70 -3.00
CA ASP A 453 -5.82 -27.51 -3.65
C ASP A 453 -7.21 -27.24 -3.02
N PRO A 454 -8.15 -26.59 -3.75
CA PRO A 454 -9.51 -26.36 -3.26
C PRO A 454 -10.37 -27.61 -3.15
N THR A 455 -10.02 -28.66 -3.89
CA THR A 455 -10.87 -29.84 -4.08
C THR A 455 -10.65 -30.94 -3.05
N TRP A 456 -9.60 -30.80 -2.24
CA TRP A 456 -9.17 -31.81 -1.28
C TRP A 456 -9.32 -31.34 0.17
N ASP A 457 -10.24 -31.97 0.89
CA ASP A 457 -10.37 -31.88 2.34
C ASP A 457 -10.33 -33.30 2.95
N PRO A 458 -9.26 -33.68 3.65
CA PRO A 458 -9.11 -35.02 4.22
C PRO A 458 -10.17 -35.32 5.30
N PHE A 459 -10.79 -34.30 5.90
CA PHE A 459 -11.84 -34.51 6.90
C PHE A 459 -13.17 -34.94 6.27
N ALA A 460 -13.35 -34.78 4.96
CA ALA A 460 -14.53 -35.29 4.26
C ALA A 460 -14.54 -36.82 4.24
N GLU A 461 -13.38 -37.44 4.00
CA GLU A 461 -13.20 -38.90 4.07
C GLU A 461 -13.37 -39.42 5.49
N LEU A 462 -12.77 -38.73 6.47
CA LEU A 462 -12.91 -39.06 7.89
C LEU A 462 -14.38 -39.17 8.33
N HIS A 463 -15.23 -38.30 7.81
CA HIS A 463 -16.66 -38.26 8.13
C HIS A 463 -17.55 -38.99 7.11
N ASN A 464 -16.97 -39.66 6.10
CA ASN A 464 -17.68 -40.38 5.03
C ASN A 464 -18.77 -39.52 4.35
N LEU A 465 -18.43 -38.28 4.02
CA LEU A 465 -19.37 -37.30 3.48
C LEU A 465 -19.60 -37.47 1.98
N LYS A 466 -20.74 -36.97 1.50
CA LYS A 466 -21.13 -36.96 0.09
C LYS A 466 -21.70 -35.60 -0.29
N ASP A 467 -21.50 -35.21 -1.54
CA ASP A 467 -22.06 -33.99 -2.12
C ASP A 467 -23.60 -34.04 -2.09
N SER A 468 -24.22 -32.87 -1.90
CA SER A 468 -25.67 -32.72 -2.07
C SER A 468 -26.03 -32.45 -3.53
N LYS A 469 -27.27 -32.77 -3.91
CA LYS A 469 -27.88 -32.29 -5.15
C LYS A 469 -28.79 -31.12 -4.77
N ALA A 470 -28.75 -30.03 -5.54
CA ALA A 470 -29.75 -28.97 -5.40
C ALA A 470 -31.14 -29.54 -5.71
N SER A 471 -32.12 -29.23 -4.86
CA SER A 471 -33.51 -29.68 -4.97
C SER A 471 -34.45 -28.56 -5.39
#